data_AF-A0A2D9S4X1-F1
#
_entry.id   AF-A0A2D9S4X1-F1
#
_cell.length_a   1.000
_cell.length_b   1.000
_cell.length_c   1.000
_cell.angle_alpha   90.00
_cell.angle_beta   90.00
_cell.angle_gamma   90.00
#
_symmetry.space_group_name_H-M   'P 1'
#
loop_
_entity.id
_entity.type
_entity.pdbx_description
1 polymer ?
#
loop_
_entity_poly.entity_id
_entity_poly.type
_entity_poly.pdbx_seq_one_letter_code
_entity_poly.pdbx_strand_id
1 'polypeptide(L)' 'MSMTHTAADALLVYETGKSSGEHGLSMISGKECKFIRILDGQNICMSEMEYEKYLLALNCDIYGWDSFGRVNCLVKKN' A
#
# COMPACT_ATOMS: atom_id res chain seq x y z
N MET A 1 -23.42 -10.83 -3.22
CA MET A 1 -21.99 -10.68 -3.57
C MET A 1 -21.85 -11.10 -5.03
N SER A 2 -21.67 -10.14 -5.95
CA SER A 2 -21.59 -10.45 -7.39
C SER A 2 -20.19 -10.98 -7.72
N MET A 3 -20.10 -12.14 -8.36
CA MET A 3 -18.82 -12.74 -8.78
C MET A 3 -18.01 -11.84 -9.73
N THR A 4 -18.68 -10.90 -10.42
CA THR A 4 -18.05 -9.92 -11.30
C THR A 4 -17.23 -8.88 -10.54
N HIS A 5 -17.65 -8.47 -9.35
CA HIS A 5 -16.86 -7.56 -8.52
C HIS A 5 -15.59 -8.24 -8.03
N THR A 6 -15.66 -9.52 -7.64
CA THR A 6 -14.50 -10.26 -7.13
C THR A 6 -13.38 -10.44 -8.16
N ALA A 7 -13.70 -10.70 -9.43
CA ALA A 7 -12.69 -10.83 -10.48
C ALA A 7 -12.07 -9.48 -10.87
N ALA A 8 -12.89 -8.42 -10.96
CA ALA A 8 -12.40 -7.06 -11.22
C ALA A 8 -11.56 -6.53 -10.06
N ASP A 9 -11.98 -6.80 -8.81
CA ASP A 9 -11.23 -6.47 -7.61
C ASP A 9 -9.89 -7.22 -7.55
N ALA A 10 -9.86 -8.50 -7.94
CA ALA A 10 -8.63 -9.28 -8.00
C ALA A 10 -7.65 -8.74 -9.07
N LEU A 11 -8.16 -8.34 -10.24
CA LEU A 11 -7.33 -7.75 -11.29
C LEU A 11 -6.79 -6.37 -10.87
N LEU A 12 -7.62 -5.53 -10.26
CA LEU A 12 -7.20 -4.22 -9.72
C LEU A 12 -6.14 -4.37 -8.62
N VAL A 13 -6.30 -5.34 -7.72
CA VAL A 13 -5.28 -5.67 -6.71
C VAL A 13 -4.00 -6.14 -7.38
N TYR A 14 -4.08 -6.94 -8.43
CA TYR A 14 -2.91 -7.43 -9.15
C TYR A 14 -2.15 -6.32 -9.88
N GLU A 15 -2.86 -5.41 -10.56
CA GLU A 15 -2.24 -4.32 -11.32
C GLU A 15 -1.74 -3.17 -10.46
N THR A 16 -2.49 -2.79 -9.41
CA THR A 16 -2.22 -1.57 -8.63
C THR A 16 -1.76 -1.85 -7.20
N GLY A 17 -1.90 -3.09 -6.73
CA GLY A 17 -1.76 -3.44 -5.32
C GLY A 17 -2.90 -2.93 -4.44
N LYS A 18 -4.03 -2.48 -5.02
CA LYS A 18 -5.20 -1.94 -4.30
C LYS A 18 -6.50 -2.64 -4.71
N SER A 19 -7.32 -2.92 -3.70
CA SER A 19 -8.72 -3.29 -3.87
C SER A 19 -9.59 -2.09 -4.25
N SER A 20 -10.77 -2.35 -4.78
CA SER A 20 -11.77 -1.30 -5.05
C SER A 20 -12.14 -0.50 -3.80
N GLY A 21 -12.17 -1.14 -2.63
CA GLY A 21 -12.37 -0.49 -1.35
C GLY A 21 -11.25 0.51 -1.01
N GLU A 22 -10.00 0.15 -1.26
CA GLU A 22 -8.84 1.05 -1.08
C GLU A 22 -8.87 2.20 -2.07
N HIS A 23 -9.24 1.96 -3.33
CA HIS A 23 -9.44 3.03 -4.31
C HIS A 23 -10.53 4.01 -3.89
N GLY A 24 -11.68 3.50 -3.47
CA GLY A 24 -12.79 4.33 -2.97
C GLY A 24 -12.40 5.13 -1.73
N LEU A 25 -11.76 4.48 -0.75
CA LEU A 25 -11.27 5.16 0.45
C LEU A 25 -10.20 6.21 0.14
N SER A 26 -9.31 5.93 -0.82
CA SER A 26 -8.28 6.88 -1.24
C SER A 26 -8.90 8.12 -1.87
N MET A 27 -9.90 7.92 -2.74
CA MET A 27 -10.63 9.01 -3.40
C MET A 27 -11.39 9.89 -2.39
N ILE A 28 -12.07 9.29 -1.41
CA ILE A 28 -12.85 10.02 -0.41
C ILE A 28 -11.95 10.77 0.58
N SER A 29 -10.85 10.15 1.01
CA SER A 29 -9.97 10.73 2.03
C SER A 29 -8.92 11.71 1.45
N GLY A 30 -8.70 11.69 0.13
CA GLY A 30 -7.59 12.41 -0.50
C GLY A 30 -6.21 11.90 -0.09
N LYS A 31 -6.15 10.70 0.50
CA LYS A 31 -4.92 10.04 0.95
C LYS A 31 -4.73 8.74 0.20
N GLU A 32 -3.50 8.24 0.16
CA GLU A 32 -3.21 6.93 -0.39
C GLU A 32 -3.53 5.85 0.65
N CYS A 33 -4.57 5.07 0.43
CA CYS A 33 -4.98 3.97 1.31
C CYS A 33 -4.43 2.62 0.81
N LYS A 34 -3.72 1.92 1.70
CA LYS A 34 -3.27 0.53 1.52
C LYS A 34 -3.42 -0.26 2.81
N PHE A 35 -4.28 -1.27 2.82
CA PHE A 35 -4.57 -2.14 3.97
C PHE A 35 -3.37 -2.94 4.41
N ILE A 36 -2.49 -3.34 3.48
CA ILE A 36 -1.30 -4.15 3.79
C ILE A 36 -0.37 -3.49 4.81
N ARG A 37 -0.41 -2.16 4.92
CA ARG A 37 0.36 -1.36 5.90
C ARG A 37 0.04 -1.71 7.35
N ILE A 38 -1.13 -2.30 7.63
CA ILE A 38 -1.47 -2.76 8.99
C ILE A 38 -0.49 -3.83 9.49
N LEU A 39 0.11 -4.61 8.58
CA LEU A 39 1.12 -5.62 8.91
C LEU A 39 2.44 -4.99 9.39
N ASP A 40 2.66 -3.70 9.10
CA ASP A 40 3.82 -2.91 9.52
C ASP A 40 3.48 -1.96 10.68
N GLY A 41 2.28 -2.10 11.27
CA GLY A 41 1.80 -1.22 12.34
C GLY A 41 1.56 0.23 11.90
N GLN A 42 1.41 0.45 10.58
CA GLN A 42 1.28 1.76 9.98
C GLN A 42 -0.17 2.13 9.67
N ASN A 43 -0.45 3.43 9.55
CA ASN A 43 -1.75 3.91 9.10
C ASN A 43 -2.08 3.40 7.69
N ILE A 44 -3.31 2.90 7.52
CA ILE A 44 -3.80 2.40 6.23
C ILE A 44 -3.79 3.52 5.18
N CYS A 45 -4.34 4.68 5.53
CA CYS A 45 -4.41 5.85 4.68
C CYS A 45 -3.36 6.88 5.08
N MET A 46 -2.42 7.16 4.17
CA MET A 46 -1.32 8.09 4.39
C MET A 46 -1.31 9.17 3.33
N SER A 47 -1.03 10.40 3.76
CA SER A 47 -0.53 11.44 2.85
C SER A 47 0.87 11.08 2.34
N GLU A 48 1.31 11.76 1.29
CA GLU A 48 2.67 11.61 0.75
C GLU A 48 3.74 11.82 1.85
N MET A 49 3.61 12.87 2.65
CA MET A 49 4.53 13.17 3.75
C MET A 49 4.55 12.08 4.85
N GLU A 50 3.39 11.51 5.18
CA GLU A 50 3.32 10.39 6.14
C GLU A 50 4.01 9.15 5.58
N TYR A 51 3.83 8.90 4.28
CA TYR A 51 4.45 7.77 3.60
C TYR A 51 5.97 7.94 3.46
N GLU A 52 6.46 9.13 3.14
CA GLU A 52 7.90 9.44 3.12
C GLU A 52 8.54 9.22 4.49
N LYS A 53 7.91 9.70 5.57
CA LYS A 53 8.38 9.47 6.94
C LYS A 53 8.45 7.98 7.28
N TYR A 54 7.45 7.21 6.85
CA TYR A 54 7.45 5.76 6.99
C TYR A 54 8.64 5.13 6.24
N LEU A 55 8.89 5.51 4.99
CA LEU A 55 10.04 5.02 4.22
C LEU A 55 11.36 5.36 4.91
N LEU A 56 11.54 6.61 5.36
CA LEU A 56 12.76 7.05 6.05
C LEU A 56 12.99 6.28 7.36
N ALA A 57 11.93 5.98 8.11
CA ALA A 57 12.01 5.24 9.36
C ALA A 57 12.50 3.79 9.18
N LEU A 58 12.33 3.19 8.00
CA LEU A 58 12.84 1.85 7.70
C LEU A 58 14.37 1.79 7.58
N ASN A 59 15.02 2.95 7.37
CA ASN A 59 16.46 3.12 7.24
C ASN A 59 17.08 2.10 6.27
N CYS A 60 16.52 2.02 5.05
CA CYS A 60 17.04 1.18 3.99
C CYS A 60 17.93 2.00 3.05
N ASP A 61 18.95 1.38 2.47
CA ASP A 61 19.67 1.95 1.32
C ASP A 61 18.91 1.67 0.02
N ILE A 62 18.32 0.46 -0.08
CA ILE A 62 17.52 0.05 -1.22
C ILE A 62 16.17 -0.46 -0.73
N TYR A 63 15.11 0.17 -1.24
CA TYR A 63 13.72 -0.20 -0.98
C TYR A 63 13.22 -1.17 -2.04
N GLY A 64 12.42 -2.14 -1.61
CA GLY A 64 11.67 -3.05 -2.48
C GLY A 64 10.19 -3.04 -2.14
N TRP A 65 9.36 -3.41 -3.10
CA TRP A 65 7.93 -3.62 -2.90
C TRP A 65 7.54 -5.03 -3.35
N ASP A 66 6.74 -5.73 -2.55
CA ASP A 66 6.17 -7.00 -2.96
C ASP A 66 4.96 -6.83 -3.89
N SER A 67 4.40 -7.93 -4.38
CA SER A 67 3.23 -7.93 -5.27
C SER A 67 1.97 -7.34 -4.64
N PHE A 68 1.94 -7.16 -3.31
CA PHE A 68 0.85 -6.49 -2.59
C PHE A 68 1.17 -5.02 -2.32
N GLY A 69 2.30 -4.52 -2.82
CA GLY A 69 2.77 -3.16 -2.63
C GLY A 69 3.20 -2.85 -1.19
N ARG A 70 3.55 -3.87 -0.40
CA ARG A 70 4.18 -3.70 0.91
C ARG A 70 5.67 -3.43 0.71
N VAL A 71 6.19 -2.42 1.42
CA VAL A 71 7.60 -2.05 1.31
C VAL A 71 8.48 -2.90 2.24
N ASN A 72 9.68 -3.24 1.78
CA ASN A 72 10.71 -3.90 2.57
C ASN A 72 12.10 -3.30 2.27
N CYS A 73 13.09 -3.60 3.13
CA CYS A 73 14.49 -3.27 2.83
C CYS A 73 15.12 -4.43 2.05
N LEU A 74 15.57 -4.16 0.83
CA LEU A 74 16.43 -5.09 0.08
C LEU A 74 17.87 -5.00 0.56
N VAL A 75 18.32 -3.79 0.90
CA VAL A 75 19.61 -3.52 1.55
C VAL A 75 19.39 -2.59 2.73
N LYS A 76 19.86 -3.00 3.92
CA LYS A 76 19.82 -2.19 5.14
C LYS A 76 20.93 -1.17 5.13
N LYS A 77 20.62 0.06 5.55
CA LYS A 77 21.61 1.11 5.75
C LYS A 77 22.45 0.77 6.98
N ASN A 78 23.76 0.65 6.78
CA ASN A 78 24.73 0.27 7.80
C ASN A 78 25.13 1.47 8.68
#